data_AF-A0A919XBW8-F1
#
_entry.id   AF-A0A919XBW8-F1
#
_cell.length_a   1.000
_cell.length_b   1.000
_cell.length_c   1.000
_cell.angle_alpha   90.00
_cell.angle_beta   90.00
_cell.angle_gamma   90.00
#
_symmetry.space_group_name_H-M   'P 1'
#
loop_
_entity.id
_entity.type
_entity.pdbx_description
1 polymer ?
#
loop_
_entity_poly.entity_id
_entity_poly.type
_entity_poly.pdbx_seq_one_letter_code
_entity_poly.pdbx_strand_id
1 'polypeptide(L)' 'MKNRNVTGIVVAIIYSIVLYGILIEAPPGKVPQTPSWAFLMIPFGAIAIQALFDFVIKYDFFKEKK' A
#
# COMPACT_ATOMS: atom_id res chain seq x y z
N MET A 1 5.71 -19.64 -11.51
CA MET A 1 5.15 -18.58 -10.64
C MET A 1 5.89 -17.27 -10.95
N LYS A 2 5.18 -16.21 -11.34
CA LYS A 2 5.78 -14.90 -11.67
C LYS A 2 6.59 -14.45 -10.44
N ASN A 3 7.87 -14.11 -10.60
CA ASN A 3 8.68 -13.52 -9.52
C ASN A 3 8.03 -12.19 -9.14
N ARG A 4 7.18 -12.19 -8.11
CA ARG A 4 6.59 -10.97 -7.56
C ARG A 4 7.63 -10.34 -6.64
N ASN A 5 7.80 -9.03 -6.71
CA ASN A 5 8.72 -8.35 -5.80
C ASN A 5 8.13 -8.36 -4.38
N VAL A 6 8.73 -9.13 -3.48
CA VAL A 6 8.24 -9.32 -2.10
C VAL A 6 8.33 -8.01 -1.33
N THR A 7 9.40 -7.24 -1.55
CA THR A 7 9.55 -5.90 -0.98
C THR A 7 8.39 -4.99 -1.38
N GLY A 8 7.98 -5.01 -2.66
CA GLY A 8 6.83 -4.25 -3.15
C GLY A 8 5.52 -4.63 -2.47
N ILE A 9 5.30 -5.94 -2.23
CA ILE A 9 4.12 -6.44 -1.50
C ILE A 9 4.12 -5.91 -0.06
N VAL A 10 5.25 -6.01 0.64
CA VAL A 10 5.37 -5.55 2.04
C VAL A 10 5.09 -4.05 2.14
N VAL A 11 5.66 -3.24 1.26
CA VAL A 11 5.42 -1.79 1.23
C VAL A 11 3.97 -1.46 0.91
N ALA A 12 3.33 -2.18 -0.03
CA ALA A 12 1.92 -1.98 -0.36
C ALA A 12 0.98 -2.31 0.82
N ILE A 13 1.31 -3.33 1.62
CA ILE A 13 0.57 -3.67 2.84
C ILE A 13 0.71 -2.55 3.89
N ILE A 14 1.94 -2.09 4.15
CA ILE A 14 2.20 -1.00 5.10
C ILE A 14 1.43 0.26 4.68
N TYR A 15 1.51 0.63 3.41
CA TYR A 15 0.77 1.75 2.84
C TYR A 15 -0.74 1.62 3.09
N SER A 16 -1.31 0.44 2.85
CA SER A 16 -2.74 0.20 3.01
C SER A 16 -3.21 0.38 4.45
N ILE A 17 -2.44 -0.13 5.43
CA ILE A 17 -2.75 -0.03 6.85
C ILE A 17 -2.66 1.42 7.33
N VAL A 18 -1.59 2.13 6.96
CA VAL A 18 -1.38 3.52 7.37
C VAL A 18 -2.47 4.41 6.78
N LEU A 19 -2.76 4.28 5.49
CA LEU A 19 -3.80 5.07 4.85
C LEU A 19 -5.18 4.78 5.43
N TYR A 20 -5.49 3.50 5.72
CA TYR A 20 -6.74 3.15 6.40
C TYR A 20 -6.85 3.86 7.76
N GLY A 21 -5.80 3.84 8.58
CA GLY A 21 -5.74 4.55 9.86
C GLY A 21 -6.04 6.04 9.73
N ILE A 22 -5.42 6.71 8.75
CA ILE A 22 -5.66 8.13 8.45
C ILE A 22 -7.13 8.35 8.02
N LEU A 23 -7.67 7.45 7.20
CA LEU A 23 -9.03 7.60 6.68
C LEU A 23 -10.11 7.42 7.75
N ILE A 24 -9.84 6.65 8.81
CA ILE A 24 -10.76 6.44 9.92
C ILE A 24 -10.48 7.34 11.12
N GLU A 25 -9.46 8.19 11.04
CA GLU A 25 -9.15 9.13 12.11
C GLU A 25 -10.27 10.17 12.25
N ALA A 26 -10.82 10.28 13.44
CA ALA A 26 -11.88 11.24 13.75
C ALA A 26 -11.71 11.82 15.16
N PRO A 27 -12.13 13.08 15.38
CA PRO A 27 -12.18 13.67 16.71
C PRO A 27 -13.06 12.83 17.66
N PRO A 28 -12.74 12.80 18.98
CA PRO A 28 -13.54 12.08 19.95
C PRO A 28 -15.01 12.47 19.89
N GLY A 29 -15.91 11.48 19.78
CA GLY A 29 -17.35 11.69 19.71
C GLY A 29 -17.91 12.06 18.33
N LYS A 30 -17.08 12.06 17.27
CA LYS A 30 -17.53 12.22 15.88
C LYS A 30 -17.18 11.00 15.03
N VAL A 31 -18.03 10.70 14.04
CA VAL A 31 -17.72 9.70 13.01
C VAL A 31 -16.75 10.29 11.98
N PRO A 32 -15.85 9.49 11.40
CA PRO A 32 -15.00 9.93 10.30
C PRO A 32 -15.85 10.47 9.15
N GLN A 33 -15.57 11.71 8.71
CA GLN A 33 -16.22 12.36 7.56
C GLN A 33 -15.41 12.23 6.27
N THR A 34 -14.66 11.14 6.14
CA THR A 34 -13.87 10.89 4.94
C THR A 34 -14.78 10.56 3.75
N PRO A 35 -14.62 11.25 2.60
CA PRO A 35 -15.40 10.95 1.41
C PRO A 35 -15.25 9.49 0.99
N SER A 36 -16.33 8.82 0.61
CA SER A 36 -16.31 7.38 0.27
C SER A 36 -15.33 7.04 -0.86
N TRP A 37 -15.09 7.97 -1.79
CA TRP A 37 -14.11 7.78 -2.87
C TRP A 37 -12.66 7.74 -2.37
N ALA A 38 -12.35 8.32 -1.21
CA ALA A 38 -11.01 8.34 -0.65
C ALA A 38 -10.52 6.93 -0.31
N PHE A 39 -11.42 6.00 0.02
CA PHE A 39 -11.08 4.59 0.24
C PHE A 39 -10.57 3.89 -1.03
N LEU A 40 -10.88 4.41 -2.23
CA LEU A 40 -10.31 3.89 -3.49
C LEU A 40 -8.80 4.13 -3.58
N MET A 41 -8.26 5.11 -2.84
CA MET A 41 -6.81 5.37 -2.80
C MET A 41 -6.02 4.19 -2.21
N ILE A 42 -6.66 3.32 -1.40
CA ILE A 42 -6.04 2.12 -0.85
C ILE A 42 -5.66 1.13 -1.98
N PRO A 43 -6.61 0.58 -2.75
CA PRO A 43 -6.27 -0.33 -3.84
C PRO A 43 -5.44 0.36 -4.94
N PHE A 44 -5.70 1.63 -5.26
CA PHE A 44 -4.92 2.34 -6.29
C PHE A 44 -3.46 2.51 -5.89
N GLY A 45 -3.19 2.95 -4.66
CA GLY A 45 -1.81 3.12 -4.19
C GLY A 45 -1.09 1.78 -4.05
N ALA A 46 -1.77 0.73 -3.59
CA ALA A 46 -1.20 -0.62 -3.54
C ALA A 46 -0.77 -1.11 -4.93
N ILE A 47 -1.62 -0.95 -5.95
CA ILE A 47 -1.29 -1.31 -7.34
C ILE A 47 -0.12 -0.46 -7.86
N ALA A 48 -0.12 0.83 -7.59
CA ALA A 48 0.96 1.74 -8.01
C ALA A 48 2.31 1.33 -7.39
N ILE A 49 2.35 1.04 -6.08
CA ILE A 49 3.54 0.55 -5.39
C ILE A 49 4.00 -0.77 -5.99
N GLN A 50 3.08 -1.72 -6.18
CA GLN A 50 3.38 -3.02 -6.76
C GLN A 50 4.00 -2.88 -8.15
N ALA A 51 3.42 -2.03 -9.01
CA ALA A 51 3.93 -1.75 -10.34
C ALA A 51 5.33 -1.10 -10.29
N LEU A 52 5.56 -0.16 -9.37
CA LEU A 52 6.86 0.47 -9.17
C LEU A 52 7.94 -0.57 -8.81
N PHE A 53 7.62 -1.49 -7.90
CA PHE A 53 8.54 -2.55 -7.48
C PHE A 53 8.68 -3.69 -8.49
N ASP A 54 7.67 -3.97 -9.30
CA ASP A 54 7.78 -5.01 -10.33
C ASP A 54 8.47 -4.51 -11.60
N PHE A 55 8.30 -3.23 -11.98
CA PHE A 55 8.81 -2.69 -13.26
C PHE A 55 10.03 -1.77 -13.12
N VAL A 56 10.08 -0.92 -12.11
CA VAL A 56 11.13 0.09 -11.95
C VAL A 56 12.22 -0.42 -11.00
N ILE A 57 11.83 -0.88 -9.81
CA ILE A 57 12.75 -1.31 -8.76
C ILE A 57 12.93 -2.82 -8.82
N LYS A 58 13.85 -3.29 -9.66
CA LYS A 58 14.21 -4.73 -9.74
C LYS A 58 14.91 -5.27 -8.48
N TYR A 59 15.17 -4.39 -7.51
CA TYR A 59 15.74 -4.75 -6.23
C TYR A 59 14.64 -5.30 -5.32
N ASP A 60 14.87 -6.49 -4.79
CA ASP A 60 14.00 -7.11 -3.81
C ASP A 60 14.87 -7.44 -2.60
N PHE A 61 14.65 -6.71 -1.50
CA PHE A 61 15.40 -6.83 -0.26
C PHE A 61 15.31 -8.24 0.34
N PHE A 62 14.20 -8.94 0.08
CA PHE A 62 13.95 -10.30 0.57
C PHE A 62 14.42 -11.38 -0.40
N LYS A 63 14.93 -10.99 -1.58
CA LYS A 63 15.51 -11.93 -2.52
C LYS A 63 17.03 -11.91 -2.33
N GLU A 64 17.54 -12.93 -1.64
CA GLU A 64 18.99 -13.13 -1.53
C GLU A 64 19.64 -13.06 -2.92
N LYS A 65 20.72 -12.29 -3.03
CA LYS A 65 21.64 -12.44 -4.15
C LYS A 65 22.29 -13.81 -3.99
N LYS A 66 21.80 -14.80 -4.74
CA LYS A 66 22.59 -16.00 -5.02
C LYS A 66 23.87 -15.62 -5.75
#